data_AF-A0A8I1TT22-F1
#
_entry.id   AF-A0A8I1TT22-F1
#
_cell.length_a   1.000
_cell.length_b   1.000
_cell.length_c   1.000
_cell.angle_alpha   90.00
_cell.angle_beta   90.00
_cell.angle_gamma   90.00
#
_symmetry.space_group_name_H-M   'P 1'
#
loop_
_entity.id
_entity.type
_entity.pdbx_description
1 polymer ?
#
loop_
_entity_poly.entity_id
_entity_poly.type
_entity_poly.pdbx_seq_one_letter_code
_entity_poly.pdbx_strand_id
1 'polypeptide(L)'
;MISDKDRHSSDRSAGESRRGFASMDVGRQREIASQGGKAAHQKGTAHEFTSEEARAAGRKGGQAAHEKGTAHEFDSEEARMAGRKGGHAAHEKGTAHEFSSDEAREAGKKGGESRGRSHAGGSGSSSSSGKNR
;
A
#
# COMPACT_ATOMS: atom_id res chain seq x y z
N MET A 1 55.71 24.08 56.36
CA MET A 1 55.44 22.63 56.48
C MET A 1 54.34 22.29 55.48
N ILE A 2 54.60 21.35 54.58
CA ILE A 2 53.65 20.75 53.61
C ILE A 2 52.82 19.70 54.36
N SER A 3 51.52 19.52 54.03
CA SER A 3 50.92 18.21 53.68
C SER A 3 49.41 18.26 53.38
N ASP A 4 49.11 17.79 52.17
CA ASP A 4 47.86 17.30 51.60
C ASP A 4 47.03 16.33 52.48
N LYS A 5 45.70 16.49 52.49
CA LYS A 5 44.61 15.48 52.51
C LYS A 5 43.32 16.20 52.97
N ASP A 6 42.16 16.22 52.32
CA ASP A 6 41.51 15.19 51.52
C ASP A 6 40.53 15.80 50.50
N ARG A 7 40.75 15.39 49.24
CA ARG A 7 39.77 15.40 48.17
C ARG A 7 38.58 14.52 48.58
N HIS A 8 37.44 15.13 48.88
CA HIS A 8 36.17 14.41 48.89
C HIS A 8 35.56 14.59 47.50
N SER A 9 35.97 13.73 46.58
CA SER A 9 35.23 12.51 46.23
C SER A 9 33.93 12.89 45.55
N SER A 10 34.04 13.03 44.23
CA SER A 10 33.05 12.54 43.28
C SER A 10 31.60 12.56 43.78
N ASP A 11 30.91 13.67 43.53
CA ASP A 11 29.48 13.62 43.26
C ASP A 11 29.29 12.97 41.88
N ARG A 12 29.65 11.68 41.81
CA ARG A 12 29.15 10.72 40.85
C ARG A 12 27.71 10.44 41.26
N SER A 13 26.85 11.44 41.18
CA SER A 13 25.43 11.21 41.02
C SER A 13 25.25 10.61 39.63
N ALA A 14 25.54 9.31 39.54
CA ALA A 14 25.13 8.43 38.47
C ALA A 14 23.61 8.25 38.50
N GLY A 15 22.87 9.36 38.44
CA GLY A 15 21.49 9.37 38.02
C GLY A 15 21.50 9.12 36.52
N GLU A 16 20.93 7.99 36.11
CA GLU A 16 20.83 7.53 34.73
C GLU A 16 20.65 8.71 33.77
N SER A 17 21.74 9.08 33.12
CA SER A 17 21.70 10.07 32.07
C SER A 17 20.72 9.54 31.03
N ARG A 18 19.61 10.23 30.79
CA ARG A 18 18.62 9.94 29.73
C ARG A 18 19.27 10.09 28.36
N ARG A 19 20.24 9.22 28.06
CA ARG A 19 21.08 9.18 26.86
C ARG A 19 20.58 8.02 26.02
N GLY A 20 20.44 8.29 24.72
CA GLY A 20 19.99 7.30 23.76
C GLY A 20 18.68 7.69 23.11
N PHE A 21 18.41 7.04 21.98
CA PHE A 21 17.28 7.33 21.12
C PHE A 21 15.93 7.14 21.84
N ALA A 22 15.82 6.09 22.65
CA ALA A 22 14.60 5.76 23.41
C ALA A 22 14.28 6.77 24.52
N SER A 23 15.29 7.49 25.03
CA SER A 23 15.11 8.49 26.11
C SER A 23 14.78 9.89 25.58
N MET A 24 14.75 10.09 24.26
CA MET A 24 14.38 11.36 23.63
C MET A 24 12.85 11.55 23.59
N ASP A 25 12.39 12.79 23.37
CA ASP A 25 10.99 13.08 23.07
C ASP A 25 10.49 12.36 21.80
N VAL A 26 9.22 11.93 21.78
CA VAL A 26 8.63 11.16 20.68
C VAL A 26 8.59 11.94 19.36
N GLY A 27 8.34 13.25 19.41
CA GLY A 27 8.38 14.12 18.24
C GLY A 27 9.78 14.13 17.64
N ARG A 28 10.80 14.31 18.48
CA ARG A 28 12.21 14.28 18.07
C ARG A 28 12.64 12.91 17.53
N GLN A 29 12.19 11.81 18.14
CA GLN A 29 12.46 10.46 17.63
C GLN A 29 11.87 10.26 16.24
N ARG A 30 10.61 10.66 16.03
CA ARG A 30 9.96 10.58 14.71
C ARG A 30 10.67 11.43 13.67
N GLU A 31 11.09 12.64 14.03
CA GLU A 31 11.83 13.52 13.12
C GLU A 31 13.15 12.87 12.70
N ILE A 32 13.95 12.37 13.65
CA ILE A 32 15.22 11.70 13.35
C ILE A 32 14.98 10.43 12.53
N ALA A 33 13.96 9.63 12.84
CA ALA A 33 13.61 8.44 12.06
C ALA A 33 13.20 8.80 10.63
N SER A 34 12.38 9.85 10.46
CA SER A 34 11.97 10.37 9.16
C SER A 34 13.17 10.86 8.35
N GLN A 35 14.07 11.61 8.98
CA GLN A 35 15.31 12.08 8.37
C GLN A 35 16.23 10.92 7.97
N GLY A 36 16.34 9.88 8.81
CA GLY A 36 17.13 8.68 8.53
C GLY A 36 16.65 7.96 7.27
N GLY A 37 15.34 7.75 7.13
CA GLY A 37 14.75 7.13 5.93
C GLY A 37 14.97 7.97 4.67
N LYS A 38 14.74 9.30 4.75
CA LYS A 38 14.99 10.22 3.63
C LYS A 38 16.46 10.23 3.23
N ALA A 39 17.37 10.27 4.20
CA ALA A 39 18.80 10.25 3.95
C ALA A 39 19.25 8.93 3.30
N ALA A 40 18.68 7.79 3.69
CA ALA A 40 18.99 6.50 3.08
C ALA A 40 18.58 6.43 1.61
N HIS A 41 17.41 6.98 1.26
CA HIS A 41 17.01 7.13 -0.14
C HIS A 41 17.90 8.12 -0.90
N GLN A 42 18.17 9.31 -0.33
CA GLN A 42 19.04 10.30 -0.96
C GLN A 42 20.47 9.78 -1.20
N LYS A 43 20.99 8.93 -0.32
CA LYS A 43 22.31 8.32 -0.44
C LYS A 43 22.33 7.07 -1.32
N GLY A 44 21.17 6.60 -1.83
CA GLY A 44 21.07 5.39 -2.62
C GLY A 44 21.36 4.10 -1.84
N THR A 45 21.35 4.14 -0.50
CA THR A 45 21.53 2.94 0.33
C THR A 45 20.22 2.17 0.52
N ALA A 46 19.09 2.85 0.36
CA ALA A 46 17.77 2.25 0.40
C ALA A 46 17.44 1.54 -0.93
N HIS A 47 16.57 0.54 -0.87
CA HIS A 47 16.02 -0.08 -2.07
C HIS A 47 15.10 0.91 -2.80
N GLU A 48 15.34 1.07 -4.10
CA GLU A 48 14.49 1.85 -4.98
C GLU A 48 13.58 0.91 -5.74
N PHE A 49 12.27 1.13 -5.63
CA PHE A 49 11.29 0.36 -6.38
C PHE A 49 11.14 0.94 -7.78
N THR A 50 11.31 0.08 -8.77
CA THR A 50 10.85 0.40 -10.12
C THR A 50 9.31 0.43 -10.16
N SER A 51 8.73 1.18 -11.10
CA SER A 51 7.27 1.22 -11.28
C SER A 51 6.66 -0.16 -11.53
N GLU A 52 7.40 -1.05 -12.20
CA GLU A 52 6.98 -2.43 -12.44
C GLU A 52 6.96 -3.25 -11.15
N GLU A 53 8.03 -3.16 -10.33
CA GLU A 53 8.10 -3.85 -9.04
C GLU A 53 7.02 -3.35 -8.08
N ALA A 54 6.80 -2.04 -8.00
CA ALA A 54 5.73 -1.47 -7.17
C ALA A 54 4.35 -2.02 -7.59
N ARG A 55 4.09 -2.13 -8.90
CA ARG A 55 2.86 -2.72 -9.43
C ARG A 55 2.76 -4.21 -9.15
N ALA A 56 3.84 -4.96 -9.30
CA ALA A 56 3.89 -6.38 -9.00
C ALA A 56 3.64 -6.66 -7.51
N ALA A 57 4.30 -5.91 -6.63
CA ALA A 57 4.12 -5.98 -5.19
C ALA A 57 2.68 -5.61 -4.78
N GLY A 58 2.11 -4.54 -5.36
CA GLY A 58 0.73 -4.15 -5.13
C GLY A 58 -0.27 -5.22 -5.55
N ARG A 59 -0.09 -5.83 -6.73
CA ARG A 59 -0.91 -6.95 -7.19
C ARG A 59 -0.81 -8.15 -6.25
N LYS A 60 0.41 -8.53 -5.85
CA LYS A 60 0.63 -9.65 -4.94
C LYS A 60 0.02 -9.40 -3.56
N GLY A 61 0.14 -8.19 -3.04
CA GLY A 61 -0.47 -7.79 -1.76
C GLY A 61 -1.99 -7.84 -1.81
N GLY A 62 -2.59 -7.34 -2.90
CA GLY A 62 -4.04 -7.45 -3.12
C GLY A 62 -4.51 -8.89 -3.20
N GLN A 63 -3.84 -9.74 -3.99
CA GLN A 63 -4.14 -11.17 -4.08
C GLN A 63 -4.04 -11.86 -2.71
N ALA A 64 -2.96 -11.63 -1.98
CA ALA A 64 -2.78 -12.20 -0.65
C ALA A 64 -3.84 -11.72 0.35
N ALA A 65 -4.29 -10.47 0.26
CA ALA A 65 -5.38 -9.96 1.11
C ALA A 65 -6.72 -10.62 0.77
N HIS A 66 -7.02 -10.85 -0.51
CA HIS A 66 -8.20 -11.58 -0.94
C HIS A 66 -8.15 -13.04 -0.48
N GLU A 67 -7.02 -13.73 -0.65
CA GLU A 67 -6.82 -15.12 -0.20
C GLU A 67 -6.99 -15.26 1.32
N LYS A 68 -6.52 -14.27 2.09
CA LYS A 68 -6.63 -14.25 3.56
C LYS A 68 -7.97 -13.73 4.07
N GLY A 69 -8.86 -13.26 3.20
CA GLY A 69 -10.13 -12.66 3.60
C GLY A 69 -9.99 -11.33 4.36
N THR A 70 -8.84 -10.67 4.26
CA THR A 70 -8.61 -9.35 4.88
C THR A 70 -8.87 -8.19 3.90
N ALA A 71 -9.19 -8.51 2.64
CA ALA A 71 -9.58 -7.52 1.66
C ALA A 71 -10.98 -6.96 1.99
N HIS A 72 -11.18 -5.66 1.75
CA HIS A 72 -12.50 -5.05 1.84
C HIS A 72 -13.40 -5.59 0.72
N GLU A 73 -14.53 -6.16 1.08
CA GLU A 73 -15.55 -6.59 0.14
C GLU A 73 -16.52 -5.44 -0.07
N PHE A 74 -16.51 -4.87 -1.28
CA PHE A 74 -17.47 -3.84 -1.64
C PHE A 74 -18.80 -4.48 -2.04
N ASP A 75 -19.89 -4.02 -1.43
CA ASP A 75 -21.20 -4.26 -2.01
C ASP A 75 -21.38 -3.45 -3.31
N SER A 76 -22.42 -3.78 -4.09
CA SER A 76 -22.63 -3.15 -5.40
C SER A 76 -22.91 -1.65 -5.33
N GLU A 77 -23.60 -1.18 -4.28
CA GLU A 77 -23.92 0.23 -4.09
C GLU A 77 -22.69 1.00 -3.57
N GLU A 78 -21.94 0.41 -2.64
CA GLU A 78 -20.70 0.94 -2.09
C GLU A 78 -19.63 1.08 -3.19
N ALA A 79 -19.44 0.07 -4.03
CA ALA A 79 -18.54 0.14 -5.18
C ALA A 79 -18.93 1.28 -6.13
N ARG A 80 -20.23 1.47 -6.36
CA ARG A 80 -20.75 2.55 -7.21
C ARG A 80 -20.50 3.94 -6.59
N MET A 81 -20.74 4.08 -5.29
CA MET A 81 -20.49 5.32 -4.56
C MET A 81 -19.00 5.66 -4.54
N ALA A 82 -18.13 4.67 -4.28
CA ALA A 82 -16.68 4.82 -4.32
C ALA A 82 -16.20 5.24 -5.72
N GLY A 83 -16.71 4.59 -6.77
CA GLY A 83 -16.43 4.96 -8.16
C GLY A 83 -16.85 6.38 -8.49
N ARG A 84 -18.09 6.77 -8.14
CA ARG A 84 -18.59 8.14 -8.36
C ARG A 84 -17.74 9.18 -7.64
N LYS A 85 -17.41 8.93 -6.37
CA LYS A 85 -16.57 9.81 -5.56
C LYS A 85 -15.16 9.94 -6.15
N GLY A 86 -14.57 8.84 -6.59
CA GLY A 86 -13.26 8.82 -7.25
C GLY A 86 -13.26 9.64 -8.55
N GLY A 87 -14.31 9.47 -9.38
CA GLY A 87 -14.47 10.24 -10.62
C GLY A 87 -14.61 11.74 -10.37
N HIS A 88 -15.44 12.14 -9.41
CA HIS A 88 -15.56 13.55 -9.02
C HIS A 88 -14.23 14.12 -8.53
N ALA A 89 -13.52 13.41 -7.65
CA ALA A 89 -12.23 13.85 -7.14
C ALA A 89 -11.17 13.99 -8.25
N ALA A 90 -11.21 13.15 -9.28
CA ALA A 90 -10.32 13.27 -10.43
C ALA A 90 -10.64 14.51 -11.28
N HIS A 91 -11.93 14.82 -11.47
CA HIS A 91 -12.37 16.03 -12.17
C HIS A 91 -11.97 17.30 -11.43
N GLU A 92 -12.19 17.34 -10.11
CA GLU A 92 -11.78 18.47 -9.25
C GLU A 92 -10.27 18.72 -9.27
N LYS A 93 -9.48 17.64 -9.39
CA LYS A 93 -8.01 17.72 -9.44
C LYS A 93 -7.46 17.92 -10.86
N GLY A 94 -8.32 17.98 -11.88
CA GLY A 94 -7.90 18.11 -13.28
C GLY A 94 -7.10 16.91 -13.81
N THR A 95 -7.21 15.75 -13.15
CA THR A 95 -6.57 14.49 -13.58
C THR A 95 -7.56 13.58 -14.32
N ALA A 96 -8.81 14.01 -14.45
CA ALA A 96 -9.81 13.28 -15.22
C ALA A 96 -9.49 13.34 -16.72
N HIS A 97 -9.73 12.22 -17.40
CA HIS A 97 -9.74 12.18 -18.86
C HIS A 97 -11.08 12.74 -19.36
N GLU A 98 -11.02 13.67 -20.30
CA GLU A 98 -12.20 14.23 -20.96
C GLU A 98 -12.71 13.22 -21.99
N PHE A 99 -13.75 12.47 -21.62
CA PHE A 99 -14.36 11.50 -22.53
C PHE A 99 -15.29 12.19 -23.51
N SER A 100 -15.16 11.87 -24.80
CA SER A 100 -16.26 12.15 -25.73
C SER A 100 -17.49 11.31 -25.38
N SER A 101 -18.69 11.74 -25.77
CA SER A 101 -19.93 11.01 -25.47
C SER A 101 -19.93 9.57 -25.98
N ASP A 102 -19.28 9.31 -27.11
CA ASP A 102 -19.17 7.96 -27.68
C ASP A 102 -18.14 7.11 -26.92
N GLU A 103 -17.03 7.71 -26.51
CA GLU A 103 -15.99 7.05 -25.71
C GLU A 103 -16.48 6.69 -24.29
N ALA A 104 -17.24 7.58 -23.65
CA ALA A 104 -17.86 7.31 -22.36
C ALA A 104 -18.86 6.14 -22.43
N ARG A 105 -19.64 6.06 -23.52
CA ARG A 105 -20.56 4.93 -23.76
C ARG A 105 -19.81 3.62 -24.00
N GLU A 106 -18.71 3.64 -24.75
CA GLU A 106 -17.89 2.45 -25.00
C GLU A 106 -17.20 1.96 -23.71
N ALA A 107 -16.63 2.87 -22.93
CA ALA A 107 -16.01 2.55 -21.64
C ALA A 107 -17.03 1.97 -20.65
N GLY A 108 -18.25 2.52 -20.60
CA GLY A 108 -19.34 2.00 -19.77
C GLY A 108 -19.77 0.58 -20.14
N LYS A 109 -19.85 0.27 -21.44
CA LYS A 109 -20.14 -1.09 -21.93
C LYS A 109 -19.06 -2.09 -21.49
N LYS A 110 -17.79 -1.78 -21.76
CA LYS A 110 -16.65 -2.64 -21.38
C LYS A 110 -16.52 -2.83 -19.86
N GLY A 111 -16.79 -1.79 -19.08
CA GLY A 111 -16.79 -1.86 -17.61
C GLY A 111 -17.85 -2.81 -17.06
N GLY A 112 -19.04 -2.85 -17.67
CA GLY A 112 -20.12 -3.77 -17.30
C GLY A 112 -19.90 -5.21 -17.77
N GLU A 113 -19.29 -5.41 -18.94
CA GLU A 113 -19.08 -6.73 -19.56
C GLU A 113 -18.10 -7.63 -18.80
N SER A 114 -17.18 -7.06 -18.02
CA SER A 114 -16.26 -7.82 -17.16
C SER A 114 -16.98 -8.67 -16.09
N ARG A 115 -18.27 -8.41 -15.83
CA ARG A 115 -19.12 -9.17 -14.89
C ARG A 115 -19.92 -10.31 -15.56
N GLY A 116 -19.88 -10.43 -16.88
CA GLY A 116 -20.68 -11.39 -17.65
C GLY A 116 -19.94 -12.63 -18.17
N ARG A 117 -18.63 -12.77 -17.92
CA ARG A 117 -17.83 -13.90 -18.42
C ARG A 117 -17.19 -14.71 -17.31
N SER A 118 -18.02 -15.31 -16.48
CA SER A 118 -17.69 -16.52 -15.72
C SER A 118 -19.00 -17.18 -15.30
N HIS A 119 -19.11 -18.50 -15.49
CA HIS A 119 -20.27 -19.39 -15.27
C HIS A 119 -21.21 -19.67 -16.47
N ALA A 120 -20.65 -19.95 -17.66
CA ALA A 120 -21.29 -20.91 -18.59
C ALA A 120 -20.29 -22.05 -18.80
N GLY A 121 -20.30 -23.00 -17.85
CA GLY A 121 -19.56 -24.25 -17.94
C GLY A 121 -19.97 -25.03 -19.19
N GLY A 122 -18.99 -25.67 -19.81
CA GLY A 122 -19.12 -26.30 -21.11
C GLY A 122 -20.20 -27.38 -21.20
N SER A 123 -21.02 -27.26 -22.24
CA SER A 123 -21.65 -28.42 -22.89
C SER A 123 -20.85 -28.75 -24.13
N GLY A 124 -19.69 -29.39 -23.94
CA GLY A 124 -19.07 -30.16 -25.01
C GLY A 124 -19.96 -31.36 -25.27
N SER A 125 -20.88 -31.24 -26.23
CA SER A 125 -21.68 -32.34 -26.73
C SER A 125 -20.77 -33.31 -27.47
N SER A 126 -20.23 -34.30 -26.75
CA SER A 126 -19.68 -35.50 -27.37
C SER A 126 -20.84 -36.29 -27.98
N SER A 127 -21.02 -36.15 -29.29
CA SER A 127 -21.92 -36.98 -30.07
C SER A 127 -21.40 -38.41 -30.09
N SER A 128 -21.98 -39.26 -29.24
CA SER A 128 -21.89 -40.70 -29.32
C SER A 128 -22.62 -41.18 -30.58
N SER A 129 -21.88 -41.33 -31.68
CA SER A 129 -22.36 -42.00 -32.89
C SER A 129 -22.31 -43.52 -32.67
N GLY A 130 -23.47 -44.14 -32.83
CA GLY A 130 -23.79 -45.48 -32.35
C GLY A 130 -23.04 -46.62 -33.02
N LYS A 131 -22.83 -47.67 -32.23
CA LYS A 131 -22.75 -49.06 -32.71
C LYS A 131 -24.00 -49.38 -33.52
N ASN A 132 -23.83 -49.97 -34.70
CA ASN A 132 -24.74 -50.99 -35.18
C ASN A 132 -24.02 -51.94 -36.16
N ARG A 133 -23.96 -53.20 -35.71
CA ARG A 133 -23.93 -54.49 -36.40
C ARG A 133 -23.17 -54.62 -37.73
#